data_AF-C9YE86-F1
#
_entry.id   AF-C9YE86-F1
#
_cell.length_a   1.000
_cell.length_b   1.000
_cell.length_c   1.000
_cell.angle_alpha   90.00
_cell.angle_beta   90.00
_cell.angle_gamma   90.00
#
_symmetry.space_group_name_H-M   'P 1'
#
loop_
_entity.id
_entity.type
_entity.pdbx_description
1 polymer ?
#
loop_
_entity_poly.entity_id
_entity_poly.type
_entity_poly.pdbx_seq_one_letter_code
_entity_poly.pdbx_strand_id
1 'polypeptide(L)'
;MSAEQYATQRDKMVDKVGGKLDLNADQKKLLAVVGDKMFEQRAALIGQTKDPRAEMKALVAGDKFDATRAQTLINDKTAAIQTKSPEVIAAMANFYNSLNPAQQQKVRDYMDGRGHWFSRG
;
A
#
# COMPACT_ATOMS: atom_id res chain seq x y z
N MET A 1 6.04 -10.10 7.28
CA MET A 1 6.48 -10.72 6.02
C MET A 1 7.96 -10.48 5.88
N SER A 2 8.73 -11.51 5.51
CA SER A 2 10.12 -11.31 5.10
C SER A 2 10.18 -10.56 3.76
N ALA A 3 11.33 -9.99 3.42
CA ALA A 3 11.55 -9.32 2.14
C ALA A 3 11.32 -10.27 0.94
N GLU A 4 11.71 -11.54 1.07
CA GLU A 4 11.53 -12.57 0.04
C GLU A 4 10.06 -12.94 -0.16
N GLN A 5 9.31 -13.08 0.94
CA GLN A 5 7.87 -13.31 0.88
C GLN A 5 7.15 -12.13 0.22
N TYR A 6 7.58 -10.91 0.52
CA TYR A 6 7.04 -9.71 -0.10
C TYR A 6 7.34 -9.67 -1.60
N ALA A 7 8.59 -9.88 -2.03
CA ALA A 7 8.97 -9.88 -3.45
C ALA A 7 8.13 -10.90 -4.26
N THR A 8 8.00 -12.12 -3.76
CA THR A 8 7.17 -13.16 -4.41
C THR A 8 5.70 -12.73 -4.53
N GLN A 9 5.17 -12.07 -3.50
CA GLN A 9 3.77 -11.66 -3.46
C GLN A 9 3.51 -10.43 -4.34
N ARG A 10 4.47 -9.50 -4.39
CA ARG A 10 4.50 -8.36 -5.31
C ARG A 10 4.51 -8.84 -6.75
N ASP A 11 5.40 -9.75 -7.12
CA ASP A 11 5.53 -10.22 -8.50
C ASP A 11 4.24 -10.91 -8.97
N LYS A 12 3.64 -11.75 -8.12
CA LYS A 12 2.32 -12.35 -8.38
C LYS A 12 1.22 -11.30 -8.57
N MET A 13 1.26 -10.22 -7.79
CA MET A 13 0.29 -9.13 -7.89
C MET A 13 0.51 -8.33 -9.19
N VAL A 14 1.76 -8.00 -9.52
CA VAL A 14 2.14 -7.31 -10.76
C VAL A 14 1.72 -8.12 -11.97
N ASP A 15 1.90 -9.44 -11.98
CA ASP A 15 1.47 -10.27 -13.10
C ASP A 15 -0.05 -10.40 -13.19
N LYS A 16 -0.74 -10.54 -12.05
CA LYS A 16 -2.20 -10.61 -12.04
C LYS A 16 -2.84 -9.32 -12.54
N VAL A 17 -2.35 -8.16 -12.07
CA VAL A 17 -2.84 -6.85 -12.50
C VAL A 17 -2.40 -6.55 -13.93
N GLY A 18 -1.15 -6.90 -14.24
CA GLY A 18 -0.58 -6.78 -15.57
C GLY A 18 -1.38 -7.50 -16.62
N GLY A 19 -1.81 -8.74 -16.36
CA GLY A 19 -2.67 -9.48 -17.27
C GLY A 19 -4.08 -8.91 -17.40
N LYS A 20 -4.64 -8.30 -16.34
CA LYS A 20 -5.99 -7.71 -16.40
C LYS A 20 -6.05 -6.39 -17.15
N LEU A 21 -5.01 -5.59 -16.98
CA LEU A 21 -4.86 -4.28 -17.62
C LEU A 21 -4.10 -4.37 -18.95
N ASP A 22 -3.76 -5.57 -19.43
CA ASP A 22 -2.92 -5.79 -20.62
C ASP A 22 -1.65 -4.91 -20.60
N LEU A 23 -0.96 -4.88 -19.46
CA LEU A 23 0.22 -4.05 -19.28
C LEU A 23 1.40 -4.59 -20.07
N ASN A 24 2.14 -3.68 -20.70
CA ASN A 24 3.43 -3.99 -21.29
C ASN A 24 4.53 -4.13 -20.21
N ALA A 25 5.74 -4.53 -20.63
CA ALA A 25 6.85 -4.77 -19.72
C ALA A 25 7.24 -3.53 -18.89
N ASP A 26 7.22 -2.33 -19.47
CA ASP A 26 7.61 -1.11 -18.78
C ASP A 26 6.53 -0.63 -17.81
N GLN A 27 5.26 -0.76 -18.18
CA GLN A 27 4.12 -0.50 -17.29
C GLN A 27 4.11 -1.46 -16.09
N LYS A 28 4.47 -2.74 -16.28
CA LYS A 28 4.64 -3.70 -15.17
C LYS A 28 5.77 -3.29 -14.21
N LYS A 29 6.89 -2.75 -14.71
CA LYS A 29 7.96 -2.21 -13.85
C LYS A 29 7.46 -1.04 -13.01
N LEU A 30 6.72 -0.11 -13.61
CA LEU A 30 6.13 1.02 -12.88
C LEU A 30 5.13 0.55 -11.83
N LEU A 31 4.32 -0.48 -12.13
CA LEU A 31 3.44 -1.10 -11.15
C LEU A 31 4.20 -1.77 -9.99
N ALA A 32 5.33 -2.42 -10.28
CA ALA A 32 6.20 -2.99 -9.24
C ALA A 32 6.74 -1.89 -8.31
N VAL A 33 7.16 -0.74 -8.87
CA VAL A 33 7.61 0.43 -8.10
C VAL A 33 6.49 0.97 -7.21
N VAL A 34 5.24 1.03 -7.71
CA VAL A 34 4.08 1.40 -6.89
C VAL A 34 3.95 0.45 -5.68
N GLY A 35 4.04 -0.86 -5.92
CA GLY A 35 4.01 -1.86 -4.86
C GLY A 35 5.12 -1.64 -3.83
N ASP A 36 6.35 -1.41 -4.29
CA ASP A 36 7.51 -1.20 -3.43
C ASP A 36 7.35 0.05 -2.55
N LYS A 37 6.87 1.16 -3.12
CA LYS A 37 6.61 2.38 -2.34
C LYS A 37 5.48 2.21 -1.33
N MET A 38 4.42 1.49 -1.69
CA MET A 38 3.36 1.16 -0.72
C MET A 38 3.87 0.25 0.40
N PHE A 39 4.74 -0.71 0.09
CA PHE A 39 5.33 -1.59 1.09
C PHE A 39 6.28 -0.82 2.02
N GLU A 40 7.13 0.05 1.49
CA GLU A 40 8.00 0.93 2.26
C GLU A 40 7.17 1.84 3.19
N GLN A 41 6.11 2.45 2.69
CA GLN A 41 5.19 3.25 3.51
C GLN A 41 4.57 2.41 4.62
N ARG A 42 4.03 1.22 4.30
CA ARG A 42 3.44 0.33 5.30
C ARG A 42 4.47 -0.14 6.33
N ALA A 43 5.70 -0.45 5.91
CA ALA A 43 6.78 -0.84 6.79
C ALA A 43 7.16 0.31 7.74
N ALA A 44 7.20 1.56 7.26
CA ALA A 44 7.42 2.74 8.08
C ALA A 44 6.28 2.98 9.09
N LEU A 45 5.02 2.74 8.69
CA LEU A 45 3.85 2.90 9.57
C LEU A 45 3.72 1.80 10.62
N ILE A 46 4.12 0.58 10.28
CA ILE A 46 4.20 -0.53 11.24
C ILE A 46 5.41 -0.30 12.17
N GLY A 47 6.53 0.21 11.62
CA GLY A 47 7.66 0.72 12.37
C GLY A 47 8.08 -0.20 13.53
N GLN A 48 8.15 0.38 14.73
CA GLN A 48 8.54 -0.28 15.99
C GLN A 48 7.55 -1.37 16.47
N THR A 49 6.36 -1.47 15.88
CA THR A 49 5.26 -2.26 16.46
C THR A 49 4.86 -3.39 15.54
N LYS A 50 5.46 -4.56 15.79
CA LYS A 50 5.08 -5.82 15.12
C LYS A 50 3.65 -6.25 15.45
N ASP A 51 3.07 -5.73 16.54
CA ASP A 51 1.70 -5.99 16.96
C ASP A 51 0.95 -4.68 17.28
N PRO A 52 0.12 -4.16 16.36
CA PRO A 52 -0.73 -3.01 16.60
C PRO A 52 -1.68 -3.19 17.80
N ARG A 53 -2.07 -4.42 18.14
CA ARG A 53 -2.93 -4.69 19.31
C ARG A 53 -2.15 -4.56 20.61
N ALA A 54 -0.85 -4.84 20.61
CA ALA A 54 -0.01 -4.66 21.80
C ALA A 54 0.09 -3.18 22.18
N GLU A 55 0.24 -2.28 21.21
CA GLU A 55 0.20 -0.83 21.49
C GLU A 55 -1.14 -0.40 22.08
N MET A 56 -2.26 -0.84 21.49
CA MET A 56 -3.58 -0.51 22.02
C MET A 56 -3.80 -1.05 23.43
N LYS A 57 -3.29 -2.26 23.73
CA LYS A 57 -3.30 -2.82 25.09
C LYS A 57 -2.46 -1.98 26.05
N ALA A 58 -1.31 -1.48 25.60
CA ALA A 58 -0.44 -0.67 26.42
C ALA A 58 -1.07 0.68 26.80
N LEU A 59 -1.98 1.23 25.97
CA LEU A 59 -2.75 2.44 26.30
C LEU A 59 -3.70 2.27 27.49
N VAL A 60 -4.14 1.04 27.77
CA VAL A 60 -5.12 0.70 28.81
C VAL A 60 -4.54 -0.19 29.91
N ALA A 61 -3.22 -0.38 29.93
CA ALA A 61 -2.55 -1.28 30.85
C ALA A 61 -2.46 -0.74 32.29
N GLY A 62 -2.62 0.57 32.47
CA GLY A 62 -2.64 1.22 33.78
C GLY A 62 -4.06 1.50 34.28
N ASP A 63 -4.15 2.07 35.48
CA ASP A 63 -5.42 2.44 36.12
C ASP A 63 -6.22 3.48 35.34
N LYS A 64 -5.56 4.21 34.43
CA LYS A 64 -6.13 5.22 33.54
C LYS A 64 -5.60 5.06 32.13
N PHE A 65 -6.36 5.57 31.17
CA PHE A 65 -5.95 5.65 29.78
C PHE A 65 -4.70 6.53 29.64
N ASP A 66 -3.67 6.01 28.96
CA ASP A 66 -2.43 6.73 28.68
C ASP A 66 -2.59 7.62 27.43
N ALA A 67 -3.17 8.81 27.65
CA ALA A 67 -3.37 9.80 26.60
C ALA A 67 -2.07 10.30 25.98
N THR A 68 -0.99 10.40 26.78
CA THR A 68 0.32 10.85 26.29
C THR A 68 0.89 9.86 25.30
N ARG A 69 0.87 8.56 25.62
CA ARG A 69 1.29 7.51 24.69
C ARG A 69 0.43 7.46 23.43
N ALA A 70 -0.89 7.59 23.57
CA ALA A 70 -1.80 7.64 22.43
C ALA A 70 -1.45 8.81 21.49
N GLN A 71 -1.16 9.99 22.05
CA GLN A 71 -0.76 11.15 21.27
C GLN A 71 0.57 10.94 20.53
N THR A 72 1.58 10.36 21.20
CA THR A 72 2.86 10.01 20.57
C THR A 72 2.67 9.05 19.39
N LEU A 73 1.88 7.99 19.57
CA LEU A 73 1.60 7.02 18.50
C LEU A 73 0.98 7.66 17.26
N ILE A 74 0.08 8.64 17.44
CA ILE A 74 -0.53 9.36 16.31
C ILE A 74 0.47 10.31 15.66
N ASN A 75 1.28 11.02 16.44
CA ASN A 75 2.30 11.92 15.92
C ASN A 75 3.33 11.17 15.06
N ASP A 76 3.82 10.03 15.53
CA ASP A 76 4.79 9.20 14.82
C ASP A 76 4.24 8.68 13.48
N LYS A 77 2.99 8.18 13.49
CA LYS A 77 2.31 7.74 12.28
C LYS A 77 2.09 8.90 11.32
N THR A 78 1.72 10.07 11.82
CA THR A 78 1.50 11.26 11.00
C THR A 78 2.80 11.70 10.32
N ALA A 79 3.91 11.75 11.06
CA ALA A 79 5.22 12.08 10.50
C ALA A 79 5.67 11.07 9.43
N ALA A 80 5.45 9.77 9.66
CA ALA A 80 5.75 8.74 8.67
C ALA A 80 4.89 8.88 7.40
N ILE A 81 3.59 9.16 7.54
CA ILE A 81 2.70 9.45 6.40
C ILE A 81 3.20 10.68 5.64
N GLN A 82 3.46 11.80 6.32
CA GLN A 82 3.91 13.03 5.67
C GLN A 82 5.22 12.84 4.89
N THR A 83 6.14 12.05 5.43
CA THR A 83 7.44 11.78 4.79
C THR A 83 7.31 10.86 3.56
N LYS A 84 6.45 9.84 3.62
CA LYS A 84 6.38 8.77 2.61
C LYS A 84 5.27 8.92 1.58
N SER A 85 4.22 9.67 1.88
CA SER A 85 3.09 9.87 0.96
C SER A 85 3.50 10.49 -0.38
N PRO A 86 4.41 11.48 -0.45
CA PRO A 86 4.82 12.06 -1.74
C PRO A 86 5.44 11.02 -2.69
N GLU A 87 6.25 10.10 -2.17
CA GLU A 87 6.88 9.05 -2.98
C GLU A 87 5.83 8.07 -3.56
N VAL A 88 4.83 7.69 -2.76
CA VAL A 88 3.74 6.81 -3.20
C VAL A 88 2.86 7.50 -4.25
N ILE A 89 2.53 8.78 -4.04
CA ILE A 89 1.75 9.57 -4.98
C ILE A 89 2.50 9.70 -6.31
N ALA A 90 3.80 10.01 -6.27
CA ALA A 90 4.63 10.12 -7.47
C ALA A 90 4.71 8.79 -8.24
N ALA A 91 4.92 7.66 -7.54
CA ALA A 91 4.95 6.34 -8.16
C ALA A 91 3.60 6.00 -8.83
N MET A 92 2.48 6.27 -8.15
CA MET A 92 1.14 6.03 -8.68
C MET A 92 0.86 6.90 -9.91
N ALA A 93 1.24 8.18 -9.86
CA ALA A 93 1.10 9.10 -10.99
C ALA A 93 1.91 8.62 -12.20
N ASN A 94 3.16 8.21 -12.00
CA ASN A 94 4.01 7.68 -13.07
C ASN A 94 3.41 6.42 -13.70
N PHE A 95 2.91 5.48 -12.88
CA PHE A 95 2.22 4.30 -13.37
C PHE A 95 0.98 4.68 -14.19
N TYR A 96 0.07 5.48 -13.63
CA TYR A 96 -1.19 5.83 -14.29
C TYR A 96 -0.99 6.62 -15.58
N ASN A 97 -0.04 7.56 -15.59
CA ASN A 97 0.29 8.36 -16.77
C ASN A 97 0.94 7.52 -17.88
N SER A 98 1.55 6.38 -17.55
CA SER A 98 2.10 5.44 -18.55
C SER A 98 1.03 4.59 -19.24
N LEU A 99 -0.20 4.57 -18.72
CA LEU A 99 -1.30 3.79 -19.27
C LEU A 99 -1.93 4.49 -20.47
N ASN A 100 -2.34 3.70 -21.47
CA ASN A 100 -3.14 4.22 -22.58
C ASN A 100 -4.61 4.45 -22.16
N PRO A 101 -5.43 5.15 -22.97
CA PRO A 101 -6.81 5.46 -22.60
C PRO A 101 -7.69 4.24 -22.25
N ALA A 102 -7.52 3.13 -22.96
CA ALA A 102 -8.27 1.90 -22.69
C ALA A 102 -7.87 1.26 -21.35
N GLN A 103 -6.57 1.24 -21.05
CA GLN A 103 -6.04 0.74 -19.78
C GLN A 103 -6.48 1.62 -18.61
N GLN A 104 -6.45 2.95 -18.76
CA GLN A 104 -6.97 3.87 -17.76
C GLN A 104 -8.46 3.67 -17.51
N GLN A 105 -9.24 3.41 -18.57
CA GLN A 105 -10.66 3.11 -18.42
C GLN A 105 -10.87 1.84 -17.61
N LYS A 106 -10.11 0.77 -17.89
CA LYS A 106 -10.16 -0.46 -17.09
C LYS A 106 -9.86 -0.19 -15.61
N VAL A 107 -8.85 0.63 -15.30
CA VAL A 107 -8.55 1.02 -13.90
C VAL A 107 -9.77 1.68 -13.24
N ARG A 108 -10.42 2.64 -13.92
CA ARG A 108 -11.63 3.30 -13.40
C ARG A 108 -12.80 2.32 -13.22
N ASP A 109 -13.05 1.47 -14.20
CA ASP A 109 -14.12 0.46 -14.14
C ASP A 109 -13.92 -0.52 -12.97
N TYR A 110 -12.66 -0.86 -12.67
CA TYR A 110 -12.31 -1.66 -11.50
C TYR A 110 -12.55 -0.92 -10.18
N MET A 111 -12.28 0.39 -10.12
CA MET A 111 -12.54 1.21 -8.93
C MET A 111 -14.04 1.38 -8.66
N ASP A 112 -14.85 1.51 -9.71
CA ASP A 112 -16.31 1.63 -9.61
C ASP A 112 -17.01 0.30 -9.28
N GLY A 113 -16.26 -0.78 -9.05
CA GLY A 113 -16.80 -2.12 -8.80
C GLY A 113 -17.46 -2.77 -10.02
N ARG A 114 -17.43 -2.12 -11.19
CA ARG A 114 -17.98 -2.63 -12.46
C ARG A 114 -17.11 -3.71 -13.06
N GLY A 115 -15.81 -3.70 -12.76
CA GLY A 115 -14.90 -4.80 -13.00
C GLY A 115 -14.73 -5.62 -11.73
N HIS A 116 -15.22 -6.86 -11.70
CA HIS A 116 -15.01 -7.71 -10.53
C HIS A 116 -13.53 -8.14 -10.43
N TRP A 117 -12.78 -7.53 -9.52
CA TRP A 117 -11.38 -7.89 -9.27
C TRP A 117 -11.22 -9.33 -8.72
N PHE A 118 -12.28 -9.86 -8.11
CA PHE A 118 -12.32 -11.15 -7.44
C PHE A 118 -13.54 -12.01 -7.81
N SER A 119 -14.24 -11.72 -8.92
CA SER A 119 -15.19 -12.72 -9.45
C SER A 119 -14.38 -13.87 -10.03
N ARG A 120 -14.22 -14.89 -9.21
CA ARG A 120 -13.93 -16.24 -9.64
C ARG A 120 -15.29 -16.90 -9.86
N GLY A 121 -15.42 -17.64 -10.97
CA GLY A 121 -16.26 -18.83 -10.96
C GLY A 121 -15.79 -19.80 -9.89
#